data_AF-A0A9P6D5T2-F1
#
_entry.id   AF-A0A9P6D5T2-F1
#
_cell.length_a   1.000
_cell.length_b   1.000
_cell.length_c   1.000
_cell.angle_alpha   90.00
_cell.angle_beta   90.00
_cell.angle_gamma   90.00
#
_symmetry.space_group_name_H-M   'P 1'
#
loop_
_entity.id
_entity.type
_entity.pdbx_description
1 polymer ?
#
loop_
_entity_poly.entity_id
_entity_poly.type
_entity_poly.pdbx_seq_one_letter_code
_entity_poly.pdbx_strand_id
1 'polypeptide(L)'
;MPTTSSCACKLEPVCSALTTTTYTAHTVHHHHHYHHYPEREEGREAPSPRAAKAFVNHLTPPITTSFFHKETINIFDNLGILDSASQLLETVTWRTEVYKYVTRLRPDDPNFEQKGGEIFIIMVHTGTSKMGKPFLLPEYLKAIRVPSSIIPMGQYPATDSGLQSGDNWSYNIDYTNTMPMFSNGGNNILDFEASYKNDFVRSKFQQTGGEVTDGVEFAAVSPRAINLNYPILGLSVFKCLDPAAFPVKITFEAIVNDMGLGVRGSASKEVTIPFDFGLKA
;
A
#
# COMPACT_ATOMS: atom_id res chain seq x y z
N MET A 1 -45.30 24.11 60.86
CA MET A 1 -45.51 22.66 61.09
C MET A 1 -46.32 22.15 59.90
N PRO A 2 -46.00 21.02 59.22
CA PRO A 2 -45.17 19.88 59.63
C PRO A 2 -44.02 19.49 58.64
N THR A 3 -43.05 18.78 59.24
CA THR A 3 -42.08 17.77 58.77
C THR A 3 -41.66 17.66 57.29
N THR A 4 -40.40 18.01 57.03
CA THR A 4 -39.56 17.55 55.90
C THR A 4 -39.10 16.10 56.11
N SER A 5 -39.44 15.22 55.17
CA SER A 5 -38.94 13.84 55.07
C SER A 5 -37.68 13.82 54.20
N SER A 6 -36.57 13.32 54.74
CA SER A 6 -35.29 13.19 54.02
C SER A 6 -35.16 11.79 53.43
N CYS A 7 -35.08 11.69 52.10
CA CYS A 7 -34.66 10.46 51.42
C CYS A 7 -33.13 10.45 51.33
N ALA A 8 -32.50 9.53 52.08
CA ALA A 8 -31.10 9.19 51.92
C ALA A 8 -30.96 8.14 50.80
N CYS A 9 -30.42 8.54 49.65
CA CYS A 9 -29.95 7.59 48.65
C CYS A 9 -28.63 6.97 49.11
N LYS A 10 -28.67 5.66 49.40
CA LYS A 10 -27.49 4.83 49.60
C LYS A 10 -26.73 4.72 48.27
N LEU A 11 -25.50 5.21 48.25
CA LEU A 11 -24.51 4.89 47.21
C LEU A 11 -23.92 3.51 47.54
N GLU A 12 -24.20 2.52 46.70
CA GLU A 12 -23.45 1.26 46.70
C GLU A 12 -22.17 1.42 45.87
N PRO A 13 -21.01 0.96 46.36
CA PRO A 13 -19.79 0.93 45.58
C PRO A 13 -19.82 -0.26 44.60
N VAL A 14 -19.82 0.05 43.30
CA VAL A 14 -19.59 -0.94 42.24
C VAL A 14 -18.11 -1.33 42.27
N CYS A 15 -17.82 -2.54 42.76
CA CYS A 15 -16.52 -3.18 42.58
C CYS A 15 -16.26 -3.44 41.09
N SER A 16 -15.34 -2.67 40.51
CA SER A 16 -14.74 -2.96 39.22
C SER A 16 -13.85 -4.21 39.35
N ALA A 17 -14.30 -5.33 38.79
CA ALA A 17 -13.51 -6.54 38.64
C ALA A 17 -12.41 -6.30 37.59
N LEU A 18 -11.16 -6.28 38.03
CA LEU A 18 -9.98 -6.40 37.18
C LEU A 18 -10.01 -7.77 36.50
N THR A 19 -10.22 -7.79 35.19
CA THR A 19 -9.98 -8.97 34.36
C THR A 19 -8.49 -9.05 34.06
N THR A 20 -7.79 -9.87 34.84
CA THR A 20 -6.40 -10.24 34.57
C THR A 20 -6.37 -11.19 33.38
N THR A 21 -5.90 -10.72 32.22
CA THR A 21 -5.64 -11.58 31.07
C THR A 21 -4.33 -12.32 31.31
N THR A 22 -4.41 -13.61 31.62
CA THR A 22 -3.26 -14.50 31.72
C THR A 22 -2.75 -14.82 30.32
N TYR A 23 -1.63 -14.23 29.91
CA TYR A 23 -0.89 -14.67 28.73
C TYR A 23 -0.11 -15.94 29.08
N THR A 24 -0.60 -17.09 28.60
CA THR A 24 0.16 -18.33 28.62
C THR A 24 1.20 -18.27 27.50
N ALA A 25 2.44 -17.96 27.84
CA ALA A 25 3.57 -18.12 26.94
C ALA A 25 3.78 -19.62 26.68
N HIS A 26 3.50 -20.07 25.45
CA HIS A 26 3.92 -21.39 25.00
C HIS A 26 5.42 -21.34 24.68
N THR A 27 6.23 -21.83 25.63
CA THR A 27 7.65 -22.12 25.41
C THR A 27 7.75 -23.33 24.48
N VAL A 28 8.10 -23.11 23.22
CA VAL A 28 8.46 -24.19 22.29
C VAL A 28 9.88 -24.62 22.61
N HIS A 29 10.02 -25.75 23.30
CA HIS A 29 11.29 -26.45 23.42
C HIS A 29 11.62 -27.15 22.10
N HIS A 30 12.61 -26.64 21.35
CA HIS A 30 13.35 -27.43 20.38
C HIS A 30 14.78 -27.63 20.86
N HIS A 31 15.07 -28.84 21.32
CA HIS A 31 16.40 -29.40 21.44
C HIS A 31 16.66 -30.28 20.22
N HIS A 32 17.66 -29.95 19.41
CA HIS A 32 18.91 -30.72 19.32
C HIS A 32 19.79 -30.19 18.17
N HIS A 33 21.07 -30.05 18.50
CA HIS A 33 22.18 -29.79 17.61
C HIS A 33 22.26 -30.76 16.43
N TYR A 34 22.44 -30.21 15.23
CA TYR A 34 23.28 -30.83 14.20
C TYR A 34 24.28 -29.77 13.70
N HIS A 35 25.56 -30.04 13.93
CA HIS A 35 26.66 -29.40 13.20
C HIS A 35 26.64 -29.98 11.77
N HIS A 36 26.00 -29.27 10.84
CA HIS A 36 26.25 -29.47 9.42
C HIS A 36 27.42 -28.58 8.99
N TYR A 37 28.40 -29.23 8.36
CA TYR A 37 29.53 -28.60 7.70
C TYR A 37 29.06 -27.52 6.71
N PRO A 38 29.84 -26.44 6.48
CA PRO A 38 29.59 -25.56 5.37
C PRO A 38 29.81 -26.36 4.09
N GLU A 39 28.72 -26.82 3.48
CA GLU A 39 28.73 -27.18 2.07
C GLU A 39 29.21 -25.94 1.31
N ARG A 40 30.30 -26.15 0.59
CA ARG A 40 30.84 -25.24 -0.41
C ARG A 40 29.66 -24.60 -1.13
N GLU A 41 29.52 -23.28 -1.06
CA GLU A 41 28.67 -22.52 -1.98
C GLU A 41 29.22 -22.77 -3.39
N GLU A 42 28.79 -23.87 -4.01
CA GLU A 42 28.85 -24.03 -5.46
C GLU A 42 28.12 -22.82 -6.00
N GLY A 43 28.88 -21.95 -6.67
CA GLY A 43 28.43 -20.65 -7.11
C GLY A 43 27.07 -20.77 -7.77
N ARG A 44 26.04 -20.28 -7.08
CA ARG A 44 24.78 -19.95 -7.72
C ARG A 44 25.16 -18.97 -8.80
N GLU A 45 25.19 -19.49 -10.03
CA GLU A 45 25.44 -18.73 -11.23
C GLU A 45 24.54 -17.50 -11.14
N ALA A 46 25.14 -16.32 -11.02
CA ALA A 46 24.39 -15.09 -10.88
C ALA A 46 23.36 -15.09 -12.01
N PRO A 47 22.05 -14.88 -11.72
CA PRO A 47 21.02 -14.91 -12.75
C PRO A 47 21.48 -14.03 -13.90
N SER A 48 21.53 -14.62 -15.09
CA SER A 48 22.04 -13.96 -16.29
C SER A 48 21.48 -12.54 -16.36
N PRO A 49 22.31 -11.50 -16.56
CA PRO A 49 21.85 -10.11 -16.67
C PRO A 49 20.92 -9.88 -17.88
N ARG A 50 20.61 -10.93 -18.64
CA ARG A 50 19.62 -10.98 -19.73
C ARG A 50 18.35 -11.78 -19.41
N ALA A 51 18.06 -12.11 -18.15
CA ALA A 51 16.72 -12.56 -17.80
C ALA A 51 15.72 -11.53 -18.34
N ALA A 52 14.85 -11.95 -19.26
CA ALA A 52 13.89 -11.05 -19.89
C ALA A 52 13.03 -10.43 -18.79
N LYS A 53 13.01 -9.10 -18.70
CA LYS A 53 12.14 -8.39 -17.75
C LYS A 53 10.71 -8.80 -18.03
N ALA A 54 10.07 -9.50 -17.09
CA ALA A 54 8.68 -9.86 -17.25
C ALA A 54 7.80 -8.64 -16.96
N PHE A 55 6.91 -8.32 -17.88
CA PHE A 55 5.84 -7.35 -17.67
C PHE A 55 4.50 -8.01 -18.01
N VAL A 56 3.60 -8.08 -17.03
CA VAL A 56 2.24 -8.58 -17.18
C VAL A 56 1.31 -7.58 -16.52
N ASN A 57 0.26 -7.16 -17.23
CA ASN A 57 -0.81 -6.36 -16.66
C ASN A 57 -2.15 -6.97 -17.07
N HIS A 58 -2.69 -7.82 -16.21
CA HIS A 58 -4.01 -8.42 -16.33
C HIS A 58 -4.91 -7.90 -15.20
N LEU A 59 -5.01 -6.57 -15.10
CA LEU A 59 -5.89 -5.88 -14.15
C LEU A 59 -7.22 -5.44 -14.78
N THR A 60 -7.36 -5.50 -16.10
CA THR A 60 -8.63 -5.13 -16.76
C THR A 60 -9.44 -6.39 -17.03
N PRO A 61 -10.63 -6.56 -16.42
CA PRO A 61 -11.48 -7.72 -16.66
C PRO A 61 -12.16 -7.64 -18.04
N PRO A 62 -12.85 -8.71 -18.48
CA PRO A 62 -13.61 -8.69 -19.73
C PRO A 62 -14.60 -7.52 -19.81
N ILE A 63 -14.87 -7.03 -21.02
CA ILE A 63 -15.74 -5.86 -21.24
C ILE A 63 -17.19 -6.03 -20.74
N THR A 64 -17.63 -7.26 -20.50
CA THR A 64 -18.96 -7.60 -19.97
C THR A 64 -19.05 -7.49 -18.45
N THR A 65 -17.93 -7.25 -17.77
CA THR A 65 -17.86 -7.12 -16.31
C THR A 65 -18.60 -5.87 -15.84
N SER A 66 -19.47 -6.04 -14.85
CA SER A 66 -20.20 -4.98 -14.17
C SER A 66 -19.41 -4.48 -12.96
N PHE A 67 -19.66 -3.24 -12.53
CA PHE A 67 -19.05 -2.64 -11.33
C PHE A 67 -17.51 -2.69 -11.34
N PHE A 68 -16.93 -2.45 -12.51
CA PHE A 68 -15.50 -2.23 -12.70
C PHE A 68 -15.28 -0.82 -13.22
N HIS A 69 -14.24 -0.16 -12.71
CA HIS A 69 -13.83 1.14 -13.22
C HIS A 69 -12.31 1.27 -13.22
N LYS A 70 -11.78 1.84 -14.31
CA LYS A 70 -10.37 2.17 -14.47
C LYS A 70 -10.23 3.66 -14.79
N GLU A 71 -9.31 4.32 -14.11
CA GLU A 71 -8.92 5.70 -14.41
C GLU A 71 -7.41 5.92 -14.22
N THR A 72 -6.91 7.03 -14.78
CA THR A 72 -5.53 7.46 -14.57
C THR A 72 -5.53 8.81 -13.87
N ILE A 73 -4.77 8.92 -12.79
CA ILE A 73 -4.67 10.12 -11.98
C ILE A 73 -3.23 10.62 -12.02
N ASN A 74 -3.05 11.86 -12.49
CA ASN A 74 -1.77 12.55 -12.36
C ASN A 74 -1.69 13.18 -10.95
N ILE A 75 -0.76 12.68 -10.14
CA ILE A 75 -0.54 13.16 -8.78
C ILE A 75 0.29 14.45 -8.85
N PHE A 76 1.54 14.33 -9.28
CA PHE A 76 2.45 15.44 -9.45
C PHE A 76 2.97 15.47 -10.88
N ASP A 77 3.12 16.68 -11.43
CA ASP A 77 3.71 16.89 -12.74
C ASP A 77 4.87 17.87 -12.61
N ASN A 78 6.10 17.34 -12.71
CA ASN A 78 7.34 18.09 -12.60
C ASN A 78 7.40 18.99 -11.34
N LEU A 79 6.90 18.49 -10.21
CA LEU A 79 6.83 19.24 -8.95
C LEU A 79 8.20 19.27 -8.27
N GLY A 80 8.72 20.46 -7.99
CA GLY A 80 9.92 20.64 -7.18
C GLY A 80 9.61 20.63 -5.68
N ILE A 81 10.26 19.74 -4.92
CA ILE A 81 10.26 19.71 -3.46
C ILE A 81 11.50 20.47 -2.99
N LEU A 82 11.30 21.49 -2.15
CA LEU A 82 12.37 22.36 -1.64
C LEU A 82 12.57 22.13 -0.14
N ASP A 83 13.77 22.41 0.37
CA ASP A 83 14.00 22.55 1.81
C ASP A 83 13.66 23.95 2.33
N SER A 84 13.83 24.16 3.64
CA SER A 84 13.62 25.47 4.29
C SER A 84 14.54 26.58 3.78
N ALA A 85 15.64 26.24 3.13
CA ALA A 85 16.55 27.18 2.48
C ALA A 85 16.25 27.35 0.97
N SER A 86 15.09 26.88 0.51
CA SER A 86 14.67 26.91 -0.90
C SER A 86 15.59 26.15 -1.85
N GLN A 87 16.34 25.17 -1.35
CA GLN A 87 17.18 24.31 -2.17
C GLN A 87 16.36 23.14 -2.70
N LEU A 88 16.49 22.85 -4.00
CA LEU A 88 15.78 21.74 -4.63
C LEU A 88 16.28 20.39 -4.08
N LEU A 89 15.36 19.62 -3.53
CA LEU A 89 15.58 18.27 -2.97
C LEU A 89 15.24 17.19 -3.99
N GLU A 90 14.08 17.30 -4.62
CA GLU A 90 13.55 16.33 -5.57
C GLU A 90 12.67 17.06 -6.59
N THR A 91 12.68 16.60 -7.84
CA THR A 91 11.63 16.91 -8.81
C THR A 91 10.85 15.64 -9.11
N VAL A 92 9.53 15.67 -8.91
CA VAL A 92 8.66 14.49 -8.98
C VAL A 92 7.63 14.64 -10.08
N THR A 93 7.58 13.64 -10.96
CA THR A 93 6.43 13.37 -11.83
C THR A 93 5.86 12.01 -11.42
N TRP A 94 4.65 11.99 -10.90
CA TRP A 94 4.01 10.78 -10.37
C TRP A 94 2.58 10.69 -10.84
N ARG A 95 2.21 9.53 -11.38
CA ARG A 95 0.84 9.17 -11.74
C ARG A 95 0.50 7.78 -11.24
N THR A 96 -0.79 7.49 -11.17
CA THR A 96 -1.29 6.16 -10.84
C THR A 96 -2.41 5.75 -11.80
N GLU A 97 -2.41 4.50 -12.23
CA GLU A 97 -3.60 3.86 -12.80
C GLU A 97 -4.38 3.21 -11.66
N VAL A 98 -5.63 3.62 -11.47
CA VAL A 98 -6.51 3.13 -10.40
C VAL A 98 -7.53 2.17 -11.01
N TYR A 99 -7.58 0.97 -10.47
CA TYR A 99 -8.53 -0.08 -10.83
C TYR A 99 -9.43 -0.37 -9.64
N LYS A 100 -10.75 -0.30 -9.85
CA LYS A 100 -11.75 -0.53 -8.80
C LYS A 100 -12.67 -1.69 -9.19
N TYR A 101 -12.88 -2.62 -8.27
CA TYR A 101 -13.65 -3.85 -8.49
C TYR A 101 -14.63 -4.05 -7.36
N VAL A 102 -15.92 -4.20 -7.65
CA VAL A 102 -16.86 -4.75 -6.66
C VAL A 102 -16.87 -6.27 -6.78
N THR A 103 -16.74 -6.96 -5.66
CA THR A 103 -16.64 -8.42 -5.60
C THR A 103 -17.61 -9.01 -4.59
N ARG A 104 -17.95 -10.30 -4.79
CA ARG A 104 -18.81 -11.16 -3.93
C ARG A 104 -20.26 -10.74 -3.78
N LEU A 105 -20.56 -9.47 -3.61
CA LEU A 105 -21.92 -8.94 -3.47
C LEU A 105 -22.12 -7.67 -4.29
N ARG A 106 -23.36 -7.39 -4.70
CA ARG A 106 -23.67 -6.18 -5.48
C ARG A 106 -23.66 -4.95 -4.56
N PRO A 107 -23.20 -3.79 -5.04
CA PRO A 107 -23.04 -2.60 -4.20
C PRO A 107 -24.38 -1.99 -3.73
N ASP A 108 -25.52 -2.42 -4.31
CA ASP A 108 -26.87 -2.04 -3.91
C ASP A 108 -27.49 -2.97 -2.83
N ASP A 109 -26.82 -4.05 -2.41
CA ASP A 109 -27.33 -4.88 -1.31
C ASP A 109 -27.20 -4.12 0.02
N PRO A 110 -28.29 -3.90 0.78
CA PRO A 110 -28.24 -3.19 2.05
C PRO A 110 -27.44 -3.93 3.13
N ASN A 111 -27.12 -5.21 2.92
CA ASN A 111 -26.26 -6.01 3.79
C ASN A 111 -24.89 -6.29 3.16
N PHE A 112 -24.38 -5.37 2.32
CA PHE A 112 -23.14 -5.54 1.56
C PHE A 112 -21.99 -6.05 2.44
N GLU A 113 -21.68 -5.33 3.51
CA GLU A 113 -20.60 -5.67 4.44
C GLU A 113 -20.87 -6.98 5.17
N GLN A 114 -22.07 -7.17 5.72
CA GLN A 114 -22.39 -8.33 6.57
C GLN A 114 -22.35 -9.66 5.80
N LYS A 115 -22.63 -9.62 4.50
CA LYS A 115 -22.57 -10.78 3.60
C LYS A 115 -21.22 -10.92 2.89
N GLY A 116 -20.23 -10.11 3.25
CA GLY A 116 -18.85 -10.24 2.76
C GLY A 116 -18.63 -9.64 1.37
N GLY A 117 -19.42 -8.64 0.97
CA GLY A 117 -19.12 -7.79 -0.18
C GLY A 117 -17.81 -7.03 0.05
N GLU A 118 -17.01 -6.91 -1.00
CA GLU A 118 -15.73 -6.21 -0.93
C GLU A 118 -15.56 -5.32 -2.17
N ILE A 119 -14.90 -4.19 -1.98
CA ILE A 119 -14.46 -3.33 -3.08
C ILE A 119 -12.94 -3.27 -3.05
N PHE A 120 -12.28 -3.81 -4.07
CA PHE A 120 -10.83 -3.71 -4.23
C PHE A 120 -10.47 -2.42 -4.97
N ILE A 121 -9.45 -1.71 -4.48
CA ILE A 121 -8.82 -0.58 -5.15
C ILE A 121 -7.34 -0.95 -5.36
N ILE A 122 -6.94 -1.14 -6.62
CA ILE A 122 -5.54 -1.42 -6.98
C ILE A 122 -4.98 -0.18 -7.68
N MET A 123 -3.84 0.30 -7.20
CA MET A 123 -3.14 1.46 -7.73
C MET A 123 -1.79 1.02 -8.31
N VAL A 124 -1.59 1.19 -9.61
CA VAL A 124 -0.29 0.97 -10.25
C VAL A 124 0.43 2.31 -10.37
N HIS A 125 1.50 2.48 -9.61
CA HIS A 125 2.28 3.71 -9.55
C HIS A 125 3.36 3.73 -10.62
N THR A 126 3.38 4.80 -11.40
CA THR A 126 4.43 5.06 -12.40
C THR A 126 4.88 6.51 -12.34
N GLY A 127 6.15 6.77 -12.62
CA GLY A 127 6.65 8.12 -12.62
C GLY A 127 8.17 8.19 -12.67
N THR A 128 8.68 9.40 -12.47
CA THR A 128 10.10 9.69 -12.39
C THR A 128 10.35 10.65 -11.25
N SER A 129 11.48 10.43 -10.59
CA SER A 129 12.03 11.33 -9.60
C SER A 129 13.43 11.70 -10.02
N LYS A 130 13.73 12.99 -9.95
CA LYS A 130 15.06 13.55 -10.19
C LYS A 130 15.56 14.17 -8.89
N MET A 131 16.71 13.70 -8.44
CA MET A 131 17.32 14.22 -7.23
C MET A 131 17.93 15.59 -7.48
N GLY A 132 17.72 16.49 -6.53
CA GLY A 132 18.39 17.77 -6.48
C GLY A 132 19.70 17.64 -5.69
N LYS A 133 19.75 18.34 -4.55
CA LYS A 133 20.93 18.40 -3.69
C LYS A 133 21.40 16.99 -3.23
N PRO A 134 22.73 16.72 -3.22
CA PRO A 134 23.24 15.47 -2.71
C PRO A 134 23.06 15.36 -1.18
N PHE A 135 22.63 14.19 -0.74
CA PHE A 135 22.53 13.79 0.65
C PHE A 135 23.39 12.56 0.89
N LEU A 136 23.81 12.37 2.15
CA LEU A 136 24.57 11.18 2.54
C LEU A 136 23.69 9.94 2.48
N LEU A 137 22.49 9.97 3.06
CA LEU A 137 21.56 8.85 3.11
C LEU A 137 20.11 9.31 2.87
N PRO A 138 19.78 9.83 1.67
CA PRO A 138 18.43 10.27 1.41
C PRO A 138 17.48 9.08 1.28
N GLU A 139 16.30 9.24 1.87
CA GLU A 139 15.13 8.42 1.63
C GLU A 139 14.08 9.27 0.92
N TYR A 140 13.65 8.80 -0.25
CA TYR A 140 12.61 9.47 -1.03
C TYR A 140 11.32 8.67 -0.94
N LEU A 141 10.56 8.97 0.11
CA LEU A 141 9.33 8.29 0.47
C LEU A 141 8.15 8.78 -0.38
N LYS A 142 7.29 7.85 -0.77
CA LYS A 142 6.01 8.07 -1.43
C LYS A 142 4.95 7.39 -0.57
N ALA A 143 3.99 8.15 -0.06
CA ALA A 143 2.95 7.61 0.80
C ALA A 143 1.57 7.87 0.20
N ILE A 144 0.65 6.93 0.47
CA ILE A 144 -0.75 7.00 0.09
C ILE A 144 -1.55 6.83 1.37
N ARG A 145 -2.10 7.93 1.89
CA ARG A 145 -2.91 7.97 3.10
C ARG A 145 -4.38 7.86 2.73
N VAL A 146 -5.10 6.99 3.42
CA VAL A 146 -6.49 6.63 3.15
C VAL A 146 -7.33 6.83 4.42
N PRO A 147 -8.65 7.10 4.28
CA PRO A 147 -9.53 7.22 5.44
C PRO A 147 -9.75 5.86 6.08
N SER A 148 -10.25 5.83 7.32
CA SER A 148 -10.49 4.58 8.07
C SER A 148 -11.49 3.62 7.43
N SER A 149 -12.30 4.07 6.45
CA SER A 149 -13.19 3.23 5.66
C SER A 149 -12.45 2.39 4.60
N ILE A 150 -11.15 2.63 4.42
CA ILE A 150 -10.29 1.94 3.46
C ILE A 150 -9.18 1.22 4.22
N ILE A 151 -9.06 -0.07 3.94
CA ILE A 151 -8.13 -0.99 4.59
C ILE A 151 -6.93 -1.18 3.64
N PRO A 152 -5.71 -0.81 4.05
CA PRO A 152 -4.49 -1.19 3.34
C PRO A 152 -4.34 -2.71 3.33
N MET A 153 -4.07 -3.29 2.16
CA MET A 153 -3.94 -4.74 1.98
C MET A 153 -2.54 -5.16 1.54
N GLY A 154 -1.75 -4.26 0.96
CA GLY A 154 -0.42 -4.59 0.47
C GLY A 154 0.25 -3.47 -0.30
N GLN A 155 1.58 -3.43 -0.20
CA GLN A 155 2.44 -2.59 -1.01
C GLN A 155 3.52 -3.43 -1.68
N TYR A 156 3.69 -3.24 -2.98
CA TYR A 156 4.68 -3.95 -3.79
C TYR A 156 5.59 -2.97 -4.55
N PRO A 157 6.88 -3.31 -4.72
CA PRO A 157 7.57 -4.39 -4.01
C PRO A 157 7.62 -4.10 -2.51
N ALA A 158 7.57 -5.15 -1.70
CA ALA A 158 7.69 -5.03 -0.25
C ALA A 158 9.15 -4.73 0.13
N THR A 159 9.35 -4.19 1.32
CA THR A 159 10.69 -4.08 1.93
C THR A 159 11.38 -5.45 1.91
N ASP A 160 12.66 -5.45 1.58
CA ASP A 160 13.52 -6.63 1.49
C ASP A 160 13.14 -7.66 0.40
N SER A 161 12.25 -7.31 -0.55
CA SER A 161 11.90 -8.22 -1.65
C SER A 161 12.90 -8.21 -2.82
N GLY A 162 13.93 -7.35 -2.78
CA GLY A 162 14.90 -7.19 -3.85
C GLY A 162 16.15 -8.05 -3.69
N LEU A 163 16.68 -8.56 -4.80
CA LEU A 163 18.00 -9.20 -4.86
C LEU A 163 19.08 -8.13 -5.10
N GLN A 164 19.86 -7.85 -4.06
CA GLN A 164 20.91 -6.83 -4.10
C GLN A 164 22.26 -7.49 -4.38
N SER A 165 22.77 -7.37 -5.61
CA SER A 165 24.09 -7.86 -5.99
C SER A 165 24.82 -6.86 -6.87
N GLY A 166 26.08 -6.59 -6.55
CA GLY A 166 26.90 -5.59 -7.23
C GLY A 166 26.23 -4.21 -7.27
N ASP A 167 26.28 -3.58 -8.44
CA ASP A 167 25.76 -2.23 -8.64
C ASP A 167 24.27 -2.22 -9.05
N ASN A 168 23.73 -3.37 -9.48
CA ASN A 168 22.40 -3.49 -10.07
C ASN A 168 21.50 -4.37 -9.19
N TRP A 169 20.58 -3.74 -8.47
CA TRP A 169 19.68 -4.43 -7.56
C TRP A 169 18.36 -4.70 -8.26
N SER A 170 17.92 -5.95 -8.24
CA SER A 170 16.74 -6.42 -8.96
C SER A 170 15.55 -6.47 -8.02
N TYR A 171 14.41 -5.97 -8.50
CA TYR A 171 13.14 -5.94 -7.81
C TYR A 171 12.07 -6.52 -8.71
N ASN A 172 11.06 -7.09 -8.09
CA ASN A 172 9.91 -7.62 -8.77
C ASN A 172 8.65 -7.16 -8.03
N ILE A 173 7.65 -6.75 -8.79
CA ILE A 173 6.25 -6.73 -8.36
C ILE A 173 5.63 -8.01 -8.90
N ASP A 174 5.03 -8.82 -8.05
CA ASP A 174 4.26 -10.01 -8.42
C ASP A 174 3.00 -10.05 -7.56
N TYR A 175 1.91 -9.57 -8.16
CA TYR A 175 0.59 -9.52 -7.55
C TYR A 175 -0.35 -10.45 -8.32
N THR A 176 -1.07 -11.29 -7.58
CA THR A 176 -2.13 -12.14 -8.11
C THR A 176 -3.27 -12.20 -7.10
N ASN A 177 -4.51 -12.02 -7.54
CA ASN A 177 -5.69 -12.21 -6.72
C ASN A 177 -6.89 -12.63 -7.57
N THR A 178 -7.58 -13.69 -7.16
CA THR A 178 -8.81 -14.13 -7.82
C THR A 178 -10.01 -13.43 -7.17
N MET A 179 -10.75 -12.68 -7.98
CA MET A 179 -11.88 -11.87 -7.54
C MET A 179 -13.18 -12.38 -8.17
N PRO A 180 -14.16 -12.83 -7.37
CA PRO A 180 -15.50 -13.13 -7.88
C PRO A 180 -16.22 -11.82 -8.21
N MET A 181 -16.37 -11.55 -9.50
CA MET A 181 -16.96 -10.34 -10.06
C MET A 181 -18.32 -10.62 -10.68
N PHE A 182 -18.98 -9.56 -11.15
CA PHE A 182 -20.28 -9.63 -11.78
C PHE A 182 -20.18 -9.39 -13.29
N SER A 183 -21.09 -10.00 -14.07
CA SER A 183 -21.30 -9.67 -15.49
C SER A 183 -22.79 -9.55 -15.80
N ASN A 184 -23.09 -9.09 -17.02
CA ASN A 184 -24.47 -8.95 -17.53
C ASN A 184 -25.36 -8.10 -16.60
N GLY A 185 -24.83 -6.96 -16.13
CA GLY A 185 -25.57 -6.03 -15.27
C GLY A 185 -25.77 -6.53 -13.84
N GLY A 186 -24.89 -7.40 -13.33
CA GLY A 186 -25.00 -7.94 -11.97
C GLY A 186 -25.74 -9.28 -11.86
N ASN A 187 -26.10 -9.91 -12.97
CA ASN A 187 -26.93 -11.13 -12.99
C ASN A 187 -26.12 -12.43 -12.98
N ASN A 188 -24.87 -12.37 -13.44
CA ASN A 188 -23.97 -13.52 -13.50
C ASN A 188 -22.71 -13.25 -12.68
N ILE A 189 -22.10 -14.30 -12.14
CA ILE A 189 -20.81 -14.25 -11.46
C ILE A 189 -19.73 -14.81 -12.38
N LEU A 190 -18.54 -14.21 -12.36
CA LEU A 190 -17.33 -14.74 -12.98
C LEU A 190 -16.14 -14.58 -12.04
N ASP A 191 -15.21 -15.52 -12.07
CA ASP A 191 -13.93 -15.37 -11.37
C ASP A 191 -12.93 -14.67 -12.28
N PHE A 192 -12.40 -13.55 -11.84
CA PHE A 192 -11.36 -12.78 -12.53
C PHE A 192 -10.03 -12.92 -11.80
N GLU A 193 -9.03 -13.48 -12.47
CA GLU A 193 -7.67 -13.59 -11.96
C GLU A 193 -6.89 -12.29 -12.24
N ALA A 194 -7.06 -11.30 -11.37
CA ALA A 194 -6.32 -10.06 -11.45
C ALA A 194 -4.83 -10.34 -11.20
N SER A 195 -3.96 -9.95 -12.13
CA SER A 195 -2.52 -10.07 -11.94
C SER A 195 -1.72 -8.91 -12.50
N TYR A 196 -0.60 -8.62 -11.85
CA TYR A 196 0.35 -7.61 -12.28
C TYR A 196 1.76 -8.05 -11.93
N LYS A 197 2.62 -8.12 -12.95
CA LYS A 197 4.03 -8.46 -12.81
C LYS A 197 4.90 -7.38 -13.44
N ASN A 198 5.94 -6.95 -12.73
CA ASN A 198 6.94 -6.02 -13.27
C ASN A 198 8.31 -6.27 -12.65
N ASP A 199 9.25 -6.77 -13.47
CA ASP A 199 10.65 -6.90 -13.11
C ASP A 199 11.43 -5.64 -13.48
N PHE A 200 12.14 -5.06 -12.52
CA PHE A 200 12.98 -3.88 -12.76
C PHE A 200 14.27 -3.91 -11.97
N VAL A 201 15.24 -3.12 -12.44
CA VAL A 201 16.57 -3.01 -11.83
C VAL A 201 16.78 -1.56 -11.43
N ARG A 202 17.39 -1.34 -10.27
CA ARG A 202 17.88 -0.03 -9.84
C ARG A 202 19.38 -0.08 -9.56
N SER A 203 20.09 1.00 -9.87
CA SER A 203 21.53 1.09 -9.60
C SER A 203 21.78 1.56 -8.16
N LYS A 204 22.12 0.67 -7.23
CA LYS A 204 22.38 0.98 -5.80
C LYS A 204 21.28 1.79 -5.10
N PHE A 205 20.03 1.45 -5.39
CA PHE A 205 18.86 2.02 -4.71
C PHE A 205 18.06 0.89 -4.07
N GLN A 206 17.97 0.92 -2.75
CA GLN A 206 17.07 0.05 -2.03
C GLN A 206 15.65 0.53 -2.28
N GLN A 207 14.80 -0.37 -2.74
CA GLN A 207 13.36 -0.15 -2.74
C GLN A 207 12.79 -0.71 -1.44
N THR A 208 11.98 0.08 -0.75
CA THR A 208 11.18 -0.33 0.40
C THR A 208 9.71 -0.16 0.07
N GLY A 209 8.85 -0.86 0.82
CA GLY A 209 7.42 -0.83 0.66
C GLY A 209 6.72 -1.55 1.81
N GLY A 210 5.64 -0.97 2.33
CA GLY A 210 4.89 -1.59 3.41
C GLY A 210 3.54 -0.92 3.66
N GLU A 211 2.72 -1.61 4.44
CA GLU A 211 1.50 -1.07 5.00
C GLU A 211 1.80 -0.25 6.26
N VAL A 212 1.01 0.78 6.46
CA VAL A 212 1.00 1.64 7.65
C VAL A 212 -0.44 1.81 8.11
N THR A 213 -0.64 2.27 9.35
CA THR A 213 -1.98 2.28 9.97
C THR A 213 -3.04 3.00 9.13
N ASP A 214 -2.64 4.05 8.41
CA ASP A 214 -3.52 4.90 7.63
C ASP A 214 -3.25 4.81 6.12
N GLY A 215 -2.60 3.75 5.63
CA GLY A 215 -2.25 3.68 4.22
C GLY A 215 -1.15 2.70 3.87
N VAL A 216 -0.41 3.08 2.83
CA VAL A 216 0.81 2.38 2.43
C VAL A 216 1.90 3.40 2.11
N GLU A 217 3.14 2.95 2.17
CA GLU A 217 4.28 3.76 1.80
C GLU A 217 5.33 2.92 1.08
N PHE A 218 6.07 3.56 0.18
CA PHE A 218 7.20 2.95 -0.50
C PHE A 218 8.26 4.00 -0.77
N ALA A 219 9.53 3.62 -0.67
CA ALA A 219 10.63 4.55 -0.82
C ALA A 219 11.74 4.00 -1.69
N ALA A 220 12.53 4.93 -2.23
CA ALA A 220 13.86 4.63 -2.75
C ALA A 220 14.89 5.21 -1.77
N VAL A 221 15.74 4.35 -1.22
CA VAL A 221 16.85 4.73 -0.32
C VAL A 221 18.15 4.53 -1.08
N SER A 222 19.04 5.52 -1.06
CA SER A 222 20.37 5.35 -1.62
C SER A 222 21.44 5.64 -0.59
N PRO A 223 22.46 4.77 -0.46
CA PRO A 223 23.55 5.02 0.45
C PRO A 223 24.46 6.17 0.00
N ARG A 224 24.41 6.59 -1.27
CA ARG A 224 25.16 7.73 -1.86
C ARG A 224 24.52 8.15 -3.19
N ALA A 225 23.66 9.17 -3.19
CA ALA A 225 23.07 9.67 -4.43
C ALA A 225 23.46 11.12 -4.74
N ILE A 226 23.92 11.36 -5.96
CA ILE A 226 24.20 12.70 -6.50
C ILE A 226 23.54 12.80 -7.88
N ASN A 227 22.55 13.70 -8.04
CA ASN A 227 21.95 14.03 -9.34
C ASN A 227 21.45 12.82 -10.15
N LEU A 228 20.84 11.83 -9.48
CA LEU A 228 20.32 10.63 -10.14
C LEU A 228 18.83 10.79 -10.48
N ASN A 229 18.46 10.27 -11.65
CA ASN A 229 17.07 10.03 -12.01
C ASN A 229 16.72 8.59 -11.65
N TYR A 230 15.58 8.37 -11.01
CA TYR A 230 15.08 7.02 -10.76
C TYR A 230 13.58 6.93 -11.08
N PRO A 231 13.11 5.78 -11.57
CA PRO A 231 11.70 5.59 -11.85
C PRO A 231 10.92 5.39 -10.54
N ILE A 232 9.72 5.92 -10.46
CA ILE A 232 8.73 5.56 -9.44
C ILE A 232 7.98 4.36 -9.99
N LEU A 233 8.07 3.22 -9.30
CA LEU A 233 7.41 1.97 -9.67
C LEU A 233 6.88 1.34 -8.39
N GLY A 234 5.59 1.02 -8.37
CA GLY A 234 4.96 0.36 -7.23
C GLY A 234 3.55 -0.10 -7.56
N LEU A 235 3.00 -0.97 -6.72
CA LEU A 235 1.60 -1.37 -6.74
C LEU A 235 1.07 -1.35 -5.31
N SER A 236 -0.04 -0.65 -5.09
CA SER A 236 -0.72 -0.59 -3.80
C SER A 236 -2.09 -1.24 -3.92
N VAL A 237 -2.47 -2.01 -2.90
CA VAL A 237 -3.77 -2.69 -2.84
C VAL A 237 -4.51 -2.20 -1.60
N PHE A 238 -5.76 -1.81 -1.79
CA PHE A 238 -6.66 -1.44 -0.72
C PHE A 238 -7.98 -2.18 -0.87
N LYS A 239 -8.72 -2.25 0.24
CA LYS A 239 -10.06 -2.82 0.31
C LYS A 239 -11.02 -1.85 1.01
N CYS A 240 -12.25 -1.75 0.52
CA CYS A 240 -13.36 -1.07 1.17
C CYS A 240 -14.51 -2.05 1.39
N LEU A 241 -15.17 -1.96 2.53
CA LEU A 241 -16.31 -2.81 2.89
C LEU A 241 -17.65 -2.07 2.83
N ASP A 242 -17.64 -0.76 2.56
CA ASP A 242 -18.83 0.08 2.52
C ASP A 242 -18.90 0.86 1.19
N PRO A 243 -19.82 0.51 0.27
CA PRO A 243 -20.01 1.26 -0.97
C PRO A 243 -20.36 2.74 -0.75
N ALA A 244 -21.00 3.09 0.37
CA ALA A 244 -21.37 4.46 0.70
C ALA A 244 -20.16 5.33 1.11
N ALA A 245 -18.99 4.72 1.33
CA ALA A 245 -17.74 5.46 1.55
C ALA A 245 -17.28 6.22 0.29
N PHE A 246 -17.81 5.89 -0.90
CA PHE A 246 -17.44 6.58 -2.14
C PHE A 246 -18.28 7.85 -2.36
N PRO A 247 -17.67 8.94 -2.86
CA PRO A 247 -16.28 9.05 -3.29
C PRO A 247 -15.28 9.13 -2.13
N VAL A 248 -14.15 8.42 -2.25
CA VAL A 248 -13.12 8.36 -1.21
C VAL A 248 -12.06 9.45 -1.42
N LYS A 249 -11.60 10.08 -0.34
CA LYS A 249 -10.51 11.06 -0.38
C LYS A 249 -9.20 10.40 0.02
N ILE A 250 -8.21 10.44 -0.86
CA ILE A 250 -6.90 9.83 -0.64
C ILE A 250 -5.82 10.89 -0.77
N THR A 251 -4.90 10.93 0.19
CA THR A 251 -3.78 11.88 0.19
C THR A 251 -2.52 11.19 -0.30
N PHE A 252 -1.93 11.74 -1.36
CA PHE A 252 -0.65 11.31 -1.89
C PHE A 252 0.44 12.25 -1.37
N GLU A 253 1.52 11.68 -0.85
CA GLU A 253 2.63 12.44 -0.28
C GLU A 253 3.94 12.04 -0.96
N ALA A 254 4.77 13.03 -1.28
CA ALA A 254 6.16 12.84 -1.65
C ALA A 254 7.03 13.54 -0.60
N ILE A 255 7.89 12.77 0.07
CA ILE A 255 8.66 13.22 1.22
C ILE A 255 10.13 12.90 0.97
N VAL A 256 11.00 13.87 1.26
CA VAL A 256 12.45 13.68 1.25
C VAL A 256 12.95 13.71 2.69
N ASN A 257 13.46 12.57 3.14
CA ASN A 257 14.07 12.38 4.45
C ASN A 257 15.58 12.29 4.32
N ASP A 258 16.28 12.79 5.33
CA ASP A 258 17.71 12.51 5.54
C ASP A 258 17.82 11.62 6.77
N MET A 259 18.21 10.35 6.59
CA MET A 259 18.23 9.36 7.67
C MET A 259 19.14 9.83 8.82
N GLY A 260 18.52 10.28 9.92
CA GLY A 260 19.19 10.83 11.10
C GLY A 260 18.91 12.32 11.38
N LEU A 261 18.41 13.08 10.40
CA LEU A 261 18.05 14.50 10.54
C LEU A 261 16.55 14.79 10.33
N GLY A 262 15.78 13.78 9.91
CA GLY A 262 14.33 13.86 9.74
C GLY A 262 13.88 14.38 8.37
N VAL A 263 12.64 14.86 8.30
CA VAL A 263 12.01 15.37 7.08
C VAL A 263 12.69 16.67 6.64
N ARG A 264 13.18 16.70 5.39
CA ARG A 264 13.83 17.87 4.78
C ARG A 264 12.88 18.70 3.95
N GLY A 265 11.91 18.05 3.32
CA GLY A 265 10.86 18.70 2.54
C GLY A 265 9.80 17.68 2.12
N SER A 266 8.61 18.17 1.84
CA SER A 266 7.50 17.33 1.42
C SER A 266 6.52 18.10 0.53
N ALA A 267 5.72 17.33 -0.20
CA ALA A 267 4.55 17.82 -0.91
C ALA A 267 3.41 16.82 -0.73
N SER A 268 2.18 17.32 -0.65
CA SER A 268 0.98 16.48 -0.56
C SER A 268 -0.09 16.92 -1.56
N LYS A 269 -0.93 15.97 -1.98
CA LYS A 269 -2.10 16.21 -2.82
C LYS A 269 -3.24 15.30 -2.39
N GLU A 270 -4.35 15.89 -1.97
CA GLU A 270 -5.61 15.17 -1.80
C GLU A 270 -6.25 14.93 -3.18
N VAL A 271 -6.70 13.71 -3.40
CA VAL A 271 -7.41 13.27 -4.61
C VAL A 271 -8.69 12.58 -4.21
N THR A 272 -9.79 13.00 -4.81
CA THR A 272 -11.09 12.33 -4.69
C THR A 272 -11.20 11.23 -5.74
N ILE A 273 -11.36 9.98 -5.32
CA ILE A 273 -11.58 8.83 -6.20
C ILE A 273 -13.08 8.48 -6.18
N PRO A 274 -13.83 8.80 -7.25
CA PRO A 274 -15.23 8.44 -7.35
C PRO A 274 -15.40 6.94 -7.62
N PHE A 275 -16.57 6.39 -7.39
CA PHE A 275 -16.95 5.10 -7.97
C PHE A 275 -18.42 5.18 -8.39
N ASP A 276 -18.66 5.32 -9.69
CA ASP A 276 -20.00 5.17 -10.24
C ASP A 276 -20.30 3.67 -10.40
N PHE A 277 -21.21 3.16 -9.58
CA PHE A 277 -21.64 1.76 -9.64
C PHE A 277 -22.59 1.50 -10.82
N GLY A 278 -22.98 2.51 -11.61
CA GLY A 278 -23.86 2.33 -12.78
C GLY A 278 -25.27 1.86 -12.42
N LEU A 279 -25.68 2.04 -11.17
CA LEU A 279 -27.02 1.74 -10.69
C LEU A 279 -27.97 2.82 -11.22
N LYS A 280 -28.63 2.56 -12.35
CA LYS A 280 -29.74 3.39 -12.80
C LYS A 280 -30.92 3.13 -11.84
N ALA A 281 -31.35 4.20 -11.17
CA ALA A 281 -32.56 4.21 -10.35
C ALA A 281 -33.83 3.93 -11.17
#